data_AF-A0A535JAZ4-F1
#
_entry.id   AF-A0A535JAZ4-F1
#
_cell.length_a   1.000
_cell.length_b   1.000
_cell.length_c   1.000
_cell.angle_alpha   90.00
_cell.angle_beta   90.00
_cell.angle_gamma   90.00
#
_symmetry.space_group_name_H-M   'P 1'
#
loop_
_entity.id
_entity.type
_entity.pdbx_description
1 polymer ?
#
loop_
_entity_poly.entity_id
_entity_poly.type
_entity_poly.pdbx_seq_one_letter_code
_entity_poly.pdbx_strand_id
1 'polypeptide(L)'
;MTEDELREYMDEWRNFGCLFIRARWTMDGARTLIEAAQRFRDRADTLEGLARAGFELDRPADNGFAVAVRPGEESPMRLLETDARANP
;
A
#
# COMPACT_ATOMS: atom_id res chain seq x y z
N MET A 1 -5.04 11.51 -6.28
CA MET A 1 -5.08 11.48 -4.80
C MET A 1 -5.44 12.85 -4.28
N THR A 2 -6.49 12.94 -3.48
CA THR A 2 -6.92 14.17 -2.79
C THR A 2 -6.15 14.36 -1.48
N GLU A 3 -6.25 15.54 -0.88
CA GLU A 3 -5.61 15.82 0.42
C GLU A 3 -6.24 15.00 1.57
N ASP A 4 -7.54 14.75 1.51
CA ASP A 4 -8.25 13.94 2.51
C ASP A 4 -7.83 12.46 2.41
N GLU A 5 -7.72 11.91 1.20
CA GLU A 5 -7.19 10.55 0.99
C GLU A 5 -5.77 10.40 1.51
N LEU A 6 -4.91 11.40 1.28
CA LEU A 6 -3.55 11.38 1.81
C LEU A 6 -3.55 11.42 3.35
N ARG A 7 -4.45 12.18 3.97
CA ARG A 7 -4.57 12.26 5.43
C ARG A 7 -4.94 10.90 6.02
N GLU A 8 -5.87 10.18 5.42
CA GLU A 8 -6.25 8.83 5.84
C GLU A 8 -5.05 7.86 5.81
N TYR A 9 -4.27 7.88 4.73
CA TYR A 9 -3.04 7.09 4.66
C TYR A 9 -2.01 7.53 5.71
N MET A 10 -1.81 8.83 5.91
CA MET A 10 -0.87 9.33 6.91
C MET A 10 -1.28 8.93 8.34
N ASP A 11 -2.58 8.87 8.63
CA ASP A 11 -3.09 8.40 9.91
C ASP A 11 -2.94 6.88 10.07
N GLU A 12 -3.17 6.08 9.02
CA GLU A 12 -2.88 4.65 9.02
C GLU A 12 -1.40 4.39 9.33
N TRP A 13 -0.48 5.06 8.61
CA TRP A 13 0.94 4.94 8.87
C TRP A 13 1.31 5.40 10.28
N ARG A 14 0.74 6.51 10.80
CA ARG A 14 1.02 6.95 12.17
C ARG A 14 0.64 5.90 13.22
N ASN A 15 -0.43 5.15 12.96
CA ASN A 15 -0.92 4.12 13.89
C ASN A 15 -0.13 2.81 13.80
N PHE A 16 0.36 2.46 12.61
CA PHE A 16 0.92 1.12 12.35
C PHE A 16 2.37 1.09 11.90
N GLY A 17 3.00 2.24 11.63
CA GLY A 17 4.37 2.36 11.12
C GLY A 17 4.55 1.93 9.65
N CYS A 18 3.48 1.51 8.98
CA CYS A 18 3.49 1.10 7.57
C CYS A 18 2.10 1.24 6.95
N LEU A 19 2.03 1.10 5.62
CA LEU A 19 0.79 1.06 4.84
C LEU A 19 0.63 -0.26 4.11
N PHE A 20 -0.58 -0.83 4.13
CA PHE A 20 -0.90 -2.02 3.36
C PHE A 20 -1.54 -1.66 2.01
N ILE A 21 -0.87 -2.06 0.93
CA ILE A 21 -1.35 -1.87 -0.44
C ILE A 21 -1.98 -3.18 -0.91
N ARG A 22 -3.25 -3.11 -1.33
CA ARG A 22 -4.05 -4.27 -1.77
C ARG A 22 -4.53 -4.09 -3.21
N ALA A 23 -3.72 -4.52 -4.17
CA ALA A 23 -4.01 -4.38 -5.59
C ALA A 23 -4.97 -5.47 -6.12
N ARG A 24 -5.12 -6.60 -5.43
CA ARG A 24 -5.92 -7.76 -5.89
C ARG A 24 -7.40 -7.45 -6.16
N TRP A 25 -7.97 -6.44 -5.48
CA TRP A 25 -9.36 -6.01 -5.60
C TRP A 25 -9.54 -4.69 -6.36
N THR A 26 -8.51 -4.25 -7.12
CA THR A 26 -8.53 -2.93 -7.76
C THR A 26 -9.72 -2.76 -8.71
N MET A 27 -10.14 -3.83 -9.39
CA MET A 27 -11.23 -3.79 -10.37
C MET A 27 -12.60 -4.18 -9.81
N ASP A 28 -12.73 -4.42 -8.51
CA ASP A 28 -13.98 -4.90 -7.91
C ASP A 28 -15.16 -3.98 -8.25
N GLY A 29 -16.25 -4.60 -8.72
CA GLY A 29 -17.47 -3.89 -9.12
C GLY A 29 -17.46 -3.25 -10.50
N ALA A 30 -16.35 -3.30 -11.26
CA ALA A 30 -16.35 -2.89 -12.66
C ALA A 30 -17.23 -3.81 -13.53
N ARG A 31 -18.07 -3.22 -14.38
CA ARG A 31 -18.97 -3.91 -15.31
C ARG A 31 -18.51 -3.83 -16.77
N THR A 32 -17.58 -2.92 -17.06
CA THR A 32 -17.00 -2.74 -18.40
C THR A 32 -15.47 -2.71 -18.34
N LEU A 33 -14.83 -3.00 -19.47
CA LEU A 33 -13.36 -2.90 -19.59
C LEU A 33 -12.86 -1.46 -19.34
N ILE A 34 -13.65 -0.47 -19.74
CA ILE A 34 -13.33 0.94 -19.53
C ILE A 34 -13.33 1.29 -18.04
N GLU A 35 -14.34 0.80 -17.29
CA GLU A 35 -14.41 0.97 -15.84
C GLU A 35 -13.25 0.27 -15.12
N ALA A 36 -12.92 -0.96 -15.52
CA ALA A 36 -11.78 -1.69 -14.95
C ALA A 36 -10.46 -0.94 -15.21
N ALA A 37 -10.25 -0.45 -16.44
CA ALA A 37 -9.07 0.34 -16.80
C ALA A 37 -9.00 1.67 -16.03
N GLN A 38 -10.13 2.33 -15.79
CA GLN A 38 -10.15 3.56 -15.00
C GLN A 38 -9.71 3.30 -13.56
N ARG A 39 -10.20 2.24 -12.92
CA ARG A 39 -9.81 1.89 -11.56
C ARG A 39 -8.31 1.59 -11.42
N PHE A 40 -7.71 0.98 -12.45
CA PHE A 40 -6.25 0.80 -12.49
C PHE A 40 -5.50 2.12 -12.57
N ARG A 41 -5.98 3.08 -13.36
CA ARG A 41 -5.40 4.43 -13.44
C ARG A 41 -5.52 5.16 -12.10
N ASP A 42 -6.71 5.14 -11.49
CA ASP A 42 -6.94 5.76 -10.18
C ASP A 42 -6.01 5.15 -9.12
N ARG A 43 -5.84 3.82 -9.13
CA ARG A 43 -4.89 3.15 -8.24
C ARG A 43 -3.44 3.57 -8.52
N ALA A 44 -3.05 3.68 -9.78
CA ALA A 44 -1.71 4.15 -10.15
C ALA A 44 -1.47 5.58 -9.64
N ASP A 45 -2.43 6.48 -9.82
CA ASP A 45 -2.35 7.86 -9.34
C ASP A 45 -2.19 7.94 -7.81
N THR A 46 -2.87 7.05 -7.06
CA THR A 46 -2.69 6.94 -5.61
C THR A 46 -1.28 6.48 -5.25
N LEU A 47 -0.73 5.47 -5.94
CA LEU A 47 0.63 4.98 -5.69
C LEU A 47 1.68 6.06 -5.96
N GLU A 48 1.52 6.82 -7.05
CA GLU A 48 2.39 7.97 -7.32
C GLU A 48 2.25 9.06 -6.27
N GLY A 49 1.03 9.30 -5.78
CA GLY A 49 0.76 10.22 -4.67
C GLY A 49 1.54 9.85 -3.40
N LEU A 50 1.51 8.57 -3.02
CA LEU A 50 2.27 8.05 -1.87
C LEU A 50 3.78 8.18 -2.10
N ALA A 51 4.27 7.89 -3.30
CA ALA A 51 5.69 8.09 -3.64
C ALA A 51 6.10 9.57 -3.50
N ARG A 52 5.28 10.51 -3.99
CA ARG A 52 5.52 11.95 -3.80
C ARG A 52 5.49 12.38 -2.33
N ALA A 53 4.70 11.71 -1.50
CA ALA A 53 4.68 11.92 -0.05
C ALA A 53 5.89 11.30 0.68
N GLY A 54 6.76 10.59 -0.05
CA GLY A 54 8.00 10.00 0.44
C GLY A 54 7.84 8.59 0.99
N PHE A 55 6.90 7.79 0.47
CA PHE A 55 6.80 6.37 0.78
C PHE A 55 7.51 5.52 -0.27
N GLU A 56 8.06 4.40 0.17
CA GLU A 56 8.71 3.38 -0.66
C GLU A 56 8.18 1.98 -0.30
N LEU A 57 8.32 1.02 -1.22
CA LEU A 57 7.97 -0.38 -0.91
C LEU A 57 9.05 -1.00 -0.02
N ASP A 58 8.65 -1.65 1.08
CA ASP A 58 9.58 -2.38 1.95
C ASP A 58 10.26 -3.55 1.21
N ARG A 59 9.54 -4.17 0.26
CA ARG A 59 9.96 -5.33 -0.53
C ARG A 59 9.17 -5.42 -1.84
N PRO A 60 9.58 -6.26 -2.81
CA PRO A 60 8.78 -6.49 -4.01
C PRO A 60 7.34 -6.89 -3.67
N ALA A 61 6.39 -6.29 -4.39
CA ALA A 61 4.99 -6.65 -4.26
C ALA A 61 4.78 -8.12 -4.69
N ASP A 62 3.97 -8.86 -3.94
CA ASP A 62 3.67 -10.26 -4.22
C ASP A 62 2.17 -10.53 -4.12
N ASN A 63 1.65 -11.35 -5.04
CA ASN A 63 0.24 -11.78 -5.09
C ASN A 63 -0.80 -10.65 -4.99
N GLY A 64 -0.46 -9.46 -5.50
CA GLY A 64 -1.31 -8.27 -5.43
C GLY A 64 -1.34 -7.58 -4.05
N PHE A 65 -0.34 -7.83 -3.22
CA PHE A 65 -0.12 -7.18 -1.92
C PHE A 65 1.27 -6.53 -1.87
N ALA A 66 1.36 -5.39 -1.19
CA ALA A 66 2.62 -4.76 -0.87
C ALA A 66 2.52 -4.01 0.46
N VAL A 67 3.68 -3.74 1.06
CA VAL A 67 3.81 -2.90 2.25
C VAL A 67 4.67 -1.71 1.89
N ALA A 68 4.21 -0.51 2.22
CA ALA A 68 4.97 0.72 2.05
C ALA A 68 5.38 1.33 3.40
N VAL A 69 6.56 1.91 3.43
CA VAL A 69 7.21 2.51 4.61
C VAL A 69 7.84 3.85 4.24
N ARG A 70 8.23 4.64 5.24
CA ARG A 70 9.10 5.80 5.03
C ARG A 70 10.55 5.35 4.87
N PRO A 71 11.36 6.03 4.04
CA PRO A 71 12.78 5.77 3.90
C PRO A 71 13.50 5.77 5.25
N GLY A 72 14.23 4.69 5.53
CA GLY A 72 15.01 4.54 6.76
C GLY A 72 14.21 4.09 7.99
N GLU A 73 12.89 3.94 7.90
CA GLU A 73 12.09 3.33 8.97
C GLU A 73 12.07 1.81 8.85
N GLU A 74 12.22 1.13 10.00
CA GLU A 74 12.16 -0.32 10.04
C GLU A 74 10.70 -0.78 9.89
N SER A 75 10.44 -1.60 8.87
CA SER A 75 9.13 -2.16 8.60
C SER A 75 8.66 -3.01 9.80
N PRO A 76 7.52 -2.67 10.44
CA PRO A 76 6.94 -3.45 11.52
C PRO A 76 6.68 -4.92 11.14
N MET A 77 6.48 -5.18 9.84
CA MET A 77 6.29 -6.53 9.30
C MET A 77 7.53 -7.41 9.42
N ARG A 78 8.75 -6.85 9.45
CA ARG A 78 9.97 -7.63 9.68
C ARG A 78 10.02 -8.20 11.09
N LEU A 79 9.50 -7.48 12.07
CA LEU A 79 9.42 -7.94 13.46
C LEU A 79 8.47 -9.15 13.56
N LEU A 80 7.29 -9.06 12.93
CA LEU A 80 6.30 -10.14 12.92
C LEU A 80 6.77 -11.42 12.20
N GLU A 81 7.55 -11.28 11.12
CA GLU A 81 8.12 -12.44 10.41
C GLU A 81 9.25 -13.11 11.19
N THR A 82 10.00 -12.34 11.98
CA THR A 82 11.05 -12.86 12.84
C THR A 82 10.46 -13.69 13.99
N ASP A 83 9.36 -13.23 14.57
CA ASP A 83 8.62 -13.97 15.61
C ASP A 83 7.96 -15.24 15.07
N ALA A 84 7.40 -15.21 13.85
CA ALA A 84 6.80 -16.39 13.22
C ALA A 84 7.81 -17.49 12.87
N ARG A 85 9.07 -17.14 12.61
CA ARG A 85 10.16 -18.13 12.40
C ARG A 85 10.77 -18.64 13.70
N ALA A 86 10.63 -17.89 14.79
CA ALA A 86 11.14 -18.27 16.11
C ALA A 86 10.22 -19.23 16.88
N ASN A 87 8.97 -19.42 16.43
CA ASN A 87 8.01 -20.31 17.06
C ASN A 87 7.18 -21.10 16.01
N PRO A 88 7.66 -22.26 15.55
CA PRO A 88 7.03 -23.07 14.49
C PRO A 88 5.76 -23.81 14.91
#